data_AF-A0A0S3UAE4-F1
#
_entry.id   AF-A0A0S3UAE4-F1
#
_cell.length_a   1.000
_cell.length_b   1.000
_cell.length_c   1.000
_cell.angle_alpha   90.00
_cell.angle_beta   90.00
_cell.angle_gamma   90.00
#
_symmetry.space_group_name_H-M   'P 1'
#
loop_
_entity.id
_entity.type
_entity.pdbx_description
1 polymer ?
#
loop_
_entity_poly.entity_id
_entity_poly.type
_entity_poly.pdbx_seq_one_letter_code
_entity_poly.pdbx_strand_id
1 'polypeptide(L)'
;MQSLWIGIGCRRGISRETIETAIAQVFDQYKLSANHIAGLATVDRKFDEIGLLEYCEAHHVPLLLFSVEKLSTIAVPNPSLDRPSVAEAAAILASGSTHLIVPKQVIEHRVTIAIA
;
A
#
# COMPACT_ATOMS: atom_id res chain seq x y z
N MET A 1 6.56 8.45 -17.66
CA MET A 1 6.18 7.12 -17.12
C MET A 1 5.58 7.36 -15.75
N GLN A 2 4.39 6.81 -15.47
CA GLN A 2 3.73 7.00 -14.17
C GLN A 2 4.22 5.92 -13.21
N SER A 3 4.89 6.33 -12.14
CA SER A 3 5.35 5.46 -11.06
C SER A 3 4.18 5.11 -10.15
N LEU A 4 3.93 3.82 -9.92
CA LEU A 4 2.86 3.31 -9.07
C LEU A 4 3.35 3.15 -7.63
N TRP A 5 2.67 3.79 -6.69
CA TRP A 5 2.90 3.57 -5.26
C TRP A 5 1.79 2.72 -4.65
N ILE A 6 2.21 1.65 -3.97
CA ILE A 6 1.30 0.72 -3.33
C ILE A 6 1.19 1.09 -1.86
N GLY A 7 0.05 1.65 -1.48
CA GLY A 7 -0.30 1.80 -0.09
C GLY A 7 -0.81 0.49 0.48
N ILE A 8 -0.22 0.02 1.58
CA ILE A 8 -0.52 -1.31 2.13
C ILE A 8 -0.80 -1.27 3.63
N GLY A 9 -1.83 -1.99 4.06
CA GLY A 9 -2.11 -2.30 5.45
C GLY A 9 -2.25 -3.80 5.63
N CYS A 10 -1.69 -4.38 6.68
CA CYS A 10 -1.75 -5.83 6.90
C CYS A 10 -1.78 -6.18 8.40
N ARG A 11 -2.20 -7.41 8.73
CA ARG A 11 -2.00 -7.98 10.08
C ARG A 11 -0.49 -8.16 10.37
N ARG A 12 -0.12 -8.26 11.64
CA ARG A 12 1.26 -8.56 12.07
C ARG A 12 1.61 -10.01 11.72
N GLY A 13 2.85 -10.27 11.33
CA GLY A 13 3.36 -11.60 10.99
C GLY A 13 2.87 -12.11 9.63
N ILE A 14 2.49 -11.21 8.72
CA ILE A 14 2.09 -11.62 7.37
C ILE A 14 3.37 -11.94 6.57
N SER A 15 3.38 -13.08 5.88
CA SER A 15 4.52 -13.50 5.08
C SER A 15 4.65 -12.67 3.80
N ARG A 16 5.86 -12.56 3.26
CA ARG A 16 6.11 -11.95 1.95
C ARG A 16 5.25 -12.58 0.86
N GLU A 17 5.11 -13.90 0.82
CA GLU A 17 4.34 -14.62 -0.21
C GLU A 17 2.87 -14.19 -0.21
N THR A 18 2.31 -13.94 0.97
CA THR A 18 0.93 -13.45 1.11
C THR A 18 0.80 -12.03 0.56
N ILE A 19 1.81 -11.17 0.80
CA ILE A 19 1.86 -9.81 0.25
C ILE A 19 2.02 -9.84 -1.28
N GLU A 20 2.93 -10.65 -1.80
CA GLU A 20 3.14 -10.84 -3.24
C GLU A 20 1.87 -11.31 -3.93
N THR A 21 1.20 -12.33 -3.37
CA THR A 21 -0.06 -12.85 -3.91
C THR A 21 -1.15 -11.76 -3.93
N ALA A 22 -1.27 -10.99 -2.84
CA ALA A 22 -2.25 -9.91 -2.77
C ALA A 22 -1.97 -8.79 -3.78
N ILE A 23 -0.70 -8.40 -3.95
CA ILE A 23 -0.30 -7.39 -4.93
C ILE A 23 -0.54 -7.91 -6.36
N ALA A 24 -0.12 -9.13 -6.66
CA ALA A 24 -0.32 -9.75 -7.98
C ALA A 24 -1.80 -9.83 -8.34
N GLN A 25 -2.66 -10.22 -7.40
CA GLN A 25 -4.11 -10.28 -7.60
C GLN A 25 -4.69 -8.90 -7.96
N VAL A 26 -4.32 -7.85 -7.21
CA VAL A 26 -4.79 -6.48 -7.51
C VAL A 26 -4.26 -6.00 -8.85
N PHE A 27 -2.99 -6.26 -9.17
CA PHE A 27 -2.39 -5.85 -10.43
C PHE A 27 -3.06 -6.54 -11.63
N ASP A 28 -3.34 -7.84 -11.56
CA ASP A 28 -4.05 -8.53 -12.64
C ASP A 28 -5.49 -8.04 -12.79
N GLN A 29 -6.21 -7.84 -11.67
CA GLN A 29 -7.58 -7.34 -11.69
C GLN A 29 -7.69 -5.97 -12.38
N TYR A 30 -6.73 -5.07 -12.12
CA TYR A 30 -6.71 -3.70 -12.66
C TYR A 30 -5.83 -3.55 -13.92
N LYS A 31 -5.30 -4.65 -14.45
CA LYS A 31 -4.43 -4.68 -15.65
C LYS A 31 -3.24 -3.73 -15.55
N LEU A 32 -2.62 -3.68 -14.37
CA LEU A 32 -1.43 -2.89 -14.07
C LEU A 32 -0.15 -3.72 -14.28
N SER A 33 0.96 -3.04 -14.55
CA SER A 33 2.27 -3.67 -14.71
C SER A 33 3.13 -3.49 -13.47
N ALA A 34 3.62 -4.59 -12.90
CA ALA A 34 4.53 -4.59 -11.76
C ALA A 34 5.85 -3.83 -12.03
N ASN A 35 6.24 -3.71 -13.31
CA ASN A 35 7.44 -2.95 -13.71
C ASN A 35 7.36 -1.45 -13.40
N HIS A 36 6.16 -0.94 -13.09
CA HIS A 36 5.97 0.47 -12.70
C HIS A 36 5.90 0.68 -11.19
N ILE A 37 6.07 -0.38 -10.37
CA ILE A 37 6.08 -0.24 -8.91
C ILE A 37 7.29 0.59 -8.48
N ALA A 38 7.04 1.73 -7.87
CA ALA A 38 8.08 2.58 -7.30
C ALA A 38 8.35 2.29 -5.83
N GLY A 39 7.41 1.64 -5.13
CA GLY A 39 7.59 1.19 -3.75
C GLY A 39 6.30 0.95 -2.99
N LEU A 40 6.49 0.53 -1.75
CA LEU A 40 5.41 0.34 -0.79
C LEU A 40 5.32 1.54 0.15
N ALA A 41 4.13 1.83 0.63
CA ALA A 41 3.88 2.86 1.62
C ALA A 41 2.92 2.38 2.70
N THR A 42 3.21 2.66 3.97
CA THR A 42 2.36 2.24 5.09
C THR A 42 2.52 3.17 6.30
N VAL A 43 1.85 2.83 7.40
CA VAL A 43 1.95 3.53 8.68
C VAL A 43 3.24 3.16 9.41
N ASP A 44 3.89 4.12 10.05
CA ASP A 44 5.18 3.98 10.76
C ASP A 44 5.27 2.82 11.77
N ARG A 45 4.18 2.49 12.47
CA ARG A 45 4.11 1.31 13.34
C ARG A 45 4.36 -0.03 12.62
N LYS A 46 4.52 -0.04 11.30
CA LYS A 46 4.86 -1.21 10.47
C LYS A 46 6.31 -1.23 10.00
N PHE A 47 7.17 -0.38 10.57
CA PHE A 47 8.60 -0.30 10.21
C PHE A 47 9.36 -1.65 10.33
N ASP A 48 8.89 -2.54 11.21
CA ASP A 48 9.50 -3.84 11.54
C ASP A 48 8.67 -5.03 11.00
N GLU A 49 7.73 -4.80 10.08
CA GLU A 49 6.96 -5.88 9.48
C GLU A 49 7.80 -6.66 8.47
N ILE A 50 8.30 -7.82 8.89
CA ILE A 50 9.22 -8.67 8.13
C ILE A 50 8.73 -8.92 6.70
N GLY A 51 7.47 -9.31 6.50
CA GLY A 51 6.96 -9.59 5.15
C GLY A 51 6.96 -8.38 4.20
N LEU A 52 6.81 -7.15 4.73
CA LEU A 52 6.92 -5.93 3.91
C LEU A 52 8.38 -5.64 3.57
N LEU A 53 9.28 -5.81 4.54
CA LEU A 53 10.71 -5.60 4.35
C LEU A 53 11.28 -6.60 3.34
N GLU A 54 10.94 -7.87 3.47
CA GLU A 54 11.34 -8.94 2.55
C GLU A 54 10.80 -8.72 1.13
N TYR A 55 9.57 -8.20 0.99
CA TYR A 55 9.04 -7.80 -0.32
C TYR A 55 9.88 -6.66 -0.92
N CYS A 56 10.09 -5.60 -0.16
CA CYS A 56 10.87 -4.44 -0.61
C CYS A 56 12.30 -4.82 -1.01
N GLU A 57 12.94 -5.70 -0.24
CA GLU A 57 14.27 -6.24 -0.55
C GLU A 57 14.26 -7.07 -1.84
N ALA A 58 13.35 -8.04 -1.96
CA ALA A 58 13.27 -8.92 -3.14
C ALA A 58 13.00 -8.15 -4.44
N HIS A 59 12.19 -7.09 -4.38
CA HIS A 59 11.80 -6.28 -5.54
C HIS A 59 12.67 -5.04 -5.73
N HIS A 60 13.67 -4.80 -4.86
CA HIS A 60 14.55 -3.63 -4.89
C HIS A 60 13.79 -2.29 -4.88
N VAL A 61 12.72 -2.21 -4.08
CA VAL A 61 11.89 -1.00 -3.96
C VAL A 61 11.85 -0.51 -2.51
N PRO A 62 11.75 0.80 -2.27
CA PRO A 62 11.66 1.35 -0.92
C PRO A 62 10.35 1.01 -0.21
N LEU A 63 10.42 1.03 1.13
CA LEU A 63 9.26 1.10 2.02
C LEU A 63 9.19 2.51 2.64
N LEU A 64 8.15 3.26 2.31
CA LEU A 64 7.86 4.54 2.95
C LEU A 64 6.94 4.37 4.15
N LEU A 65 7.27 5.08 5.22
CA LEU A 65 6.56 5.05 6.49
C LEU A 65 6.01 6.44 6.78
N PHE A 66 4.73 6.49 7.16
CA PHE A 66 4.07 7.74 7.51
C PHE A 66 3.43 7.65 8.89
N SER A 67 3.49 8.73 9.65
CA SER A 67 2.80 8.80 10.92
C SER A 67 1.29 8.82 10.75
N VAL A 68 0.56 8.42 11.78
CA VAL A 68 -0.90 8.44 11.79
C VAL A 68 -1.44 9.86 11.58
N GLU A 69 -0.77 10.88 12.13
CA GLU A 69 -1.14 12.29 11.97
C GLU A 69 -1.05 12.70 10.49
N LYS A 70 0.05 12.35 9.81
CA LYS A 70 0.23 12.69 8.39
C LYS A 70 -0.75 11.95 7.49
N LEU A 71 -1.07 10.70 7.80
CA LEU A 71 -2.09 9.95 7.06
C LEU A 71 -3.50 10.52 7.27
N SER A 72 -3.77 11.06 8.47
CA SER A 72 -5.07 11.62 8.83
C SER A 72 -5.42 12.91 8.09
N THR A 73 -4.43 13.62 7.53
CA THR A 73 -4.67 14.85 6.75
C THR A 73 -5.08 14.59 5.30
N ILE A 74 -5.06 13.34 4.85
CA ILE A 74 -5.31 12.99 3.45
C ILE A 74 -6.79 12.66 3.25
N ALA A 75 -7.42 13.41 2.35
CA ALA A 75 -8.75 13.07 1.88
C ALA A 75 -8.69 11.80 1.02
N VAL A 76 -9.45 10.79 1.41
CA VAL A 76 -9.53 9.50 0.71
C VAL A 76 -10.99 9.18 0.37
N PRO A 77 -11.25 8.51 -0.75
CA PRO A 77 -12.61 8.22 -1.19
C PRO A 77 -13.35 7.23 -0.27
N ASN A 78 -12.63 6.34 0.44
CA ASN A 78 -13.24 5.34 1.32
C ASN A 78 -12.65 5.40 2.75
N PRO A 79 -13.03 6.42 3.55
CA PRO A 79 -12.62 6.45 4.95
C PRO A 79 -13.11 5.19 5.66
N SER A 80 -12.27 4.62 6.52
CA SER A 80 -12.73 3.62 7.49
C SER A 80 -13.46 4.37 8.60
N LEU A 81 -14.38 3.71 9.31
CA LEU A 81 -15.45 4.31 10.16
C LEU A 81 -15.11 5.56 10.99
N ASP A 82 -13.85 5.82 11.37
CA ASP A 82 -13.43 7.06 12.05
C ASP A 82 -12.09 7.67 11.57
N ARG A 83 -11.43 7.08 10.56
CA ARG A 83 -10.10 7.52 10.06
C ARG A 83 -9.92 7.20 8.57
N PRO A 84 -9.17 8.03 7.81
CA PRO A 84 -8.83 7.70 6.43
C PRO A 84 -8.17 6.31 6.36
N SER A 85 -8.50 5.55 5.32
CA SER A 85 -7.86 4.27 5.03
C SER A 85 -6.34 4.48 4.95
N VAL A 86 -5.58 3.83 5.85
CA VAL A 86 -4.12 3.93 5.89
C VAL A 86 -3.51 3.59 4.53
N ALA A 87 -4.02 2.54 3.86
CA ALA A 87 -3.54 2.15 2.54
C ALA A 87 -3.79 3.26 1.50
N GLU A 88 -4.99 3.83 1.45
CA GLU A 88 -5.31 4.88 0.47
C GLU A 88 -4.48 6.15 0.73
N ALA A 89 -4.43 6.60 1.98
CA ALA A 89 -3.68 7.80 2.36
C ALA A 89 -2.17 7.64 2.12
N ALA A 90 -1.61 6.45 2.40
CA ALA A 90 -0.21 6.16 2.18
C ALA A 90 0.14 6.12 0.68
N ALA A 91 -0.71 5.52 -0.15
CA ALA A 91 -0.52 5.51 -1.61
C ALA A 91 -0.47 6.94 -2.17
N ILE A 92 -1.46 7.77 -1.82
CA ILE A 92 -1.57 9.17 -2.27
C ILE A 92 -0.35 9.99 -1.82
N LEU A 93 0.05 9.88 -0.54
CA LEU A 93 1.22 10.59 -0.02
C LEU A 93 2.52 10.20 -0.71
N ALA A 94 2.70 8.90 -0.97
CA ALA A 94 3.92 8.39 -1.57
C ALA A 94 4.04 8.75 -3.05
N SER A 95 2.93 8.73 -3.80
CA SER A 95 2.94 9.13 -5.21
C SER A 95 2.99 10.64 -5.42
N GLY A 96 2.63 11.44 -4.42
CA GLY A 96 2.44 12.89 -4.57
C GLY A 96 1.22 13.25 -5.43
N SER A 97 0.36 12.27 -5.72
CA SER A 97 -0.90 12.44 -6.43
C SER A 97 -1.99 12.98 -5.51
N THR A 98 -3.14 13.35 -6.08
CA THR A 98 -4.39 13.63 -5.36
C THR A 98 -5.45 12.55 -5.60
N HIS A 99 -5.16 11.56 -6.45
CA HIS A 99 -6.10 10.54 -6.89
C HIS A 99 -5.51 9.13 -6.79
N LEU A 100 -6.39 8.18 -6.48
CA LEU A 100 -6.09 6.75 -6.54
C LEU A 100 -6.37 6.22 -7.95
N ILE A 101 -5.47 5.38 -8.44
CA ILE A 101 -5.69 4.52 -9.61
C ILE A 101 -6.53 3.32 -9.20
N VAL A 102 -6.25 2.77 -8.01
CA VAL A 102 -6.97 1.65 -7.43
C VAL A 102 -7.45 2.03 -6.02
N PRO A 103 -8.76 2.11 -5.78
CA PRO A 103 -9.30 2.33 -4.43
C PRO A 103 -9.03 1.12 -3.54
N LYS A 104 -9.24 1.26 -2.22
CA LYS A 104 -9.01 0.21 -1.23
C LYS A 104 -9.56 -1.17 -1.65
N GLN A 105 -8.68 -2.15 -1.79
CA GLN A 105 -8.98 -3.58 -1.95
C GLN A 105 -8.62 -4.32 -0.67
N VAL A 106 -9.52 -5.15 -0.15
CA VAL A 106 -9.25 -6.00 1.02
C VAL A 106 -9.13 -7.44 0.56
N ILE A 107 -7.92 -8.00 0.65
CA ILE A 107 -7.59 -9.36 0.22
C ILE A 107 -7.61 -10.28 1.44
N GLU A 108 -8.50 -11.27 1.40
CA GLU A 108 -8.69 -12.30 2.43
C GLU A 108 -8.81 -11.79 3.88
N HIS A 109 -9.24 -10.55 4.08
CA HIS A 109 -9.30 -9.89 5.40
C HIS A 109 -7.93 -9.83 6.13
N ARG A 110 -6.83 -9.94 5.39
CA ARG A 110 -5.45 -9.96 5.93
C ARG A 110 -4.60 -8.82 5.41
N VAL A 111 -4.77 -8.47 4.14
CA VAL A 111 -4.02 -7.42 3.45
C VAL A 111 -5.01 -6.44 2.84
N THR A 112 -4.71 -5.15 2.93
CA THR A 112 -5.44 -4.05 2.33
C THR A 112 -4.49 -3.30 1.41
N ILE A 113 -4.88 -3.09 0.16
CA ILE A 113 -4.06 -2.46 -0.89
C ILE A 113 -4.82 -1.27 -1.49
N ALA A 114 -4.11 -0.19 -1.77
CA ALA A 114 -4.55 0.90 -2.64
C ALA A 114 -3.37 1.35 -3.51
N ILE A 115 -3.64 1.91 -4.69
CA ILE A 115 -2.58 2.31 -5.64
C ILE A 115 -2.84 3.73 -6.13
N ALA A 116 -1.79 4.54 -6.17
CA ALA A 116 -1.78 5.91 -6.68
C ALA A 116 -0.60 6.14 -7.62
#